data_AF-R7KVB2-F1
#
_entry.id   AF-R7KVB2-F1
#
_cell.length_a   1.000
_cell.length_b   1.000
_cell.length_c   1.000
_cell.angle_alpha   90.00
_cell.angle_beta   90.00
_cell.angle_gamma   90.00
#
_symmetry.space_group_name_H-M   'P 1'
#
loop_
_entity.id
_entity.type
_entity.pdbx_description
1 polymer ?
#
loop_
_entity_poly.entity_id
_entity_poly.type
_entity_poly.pdbx_seq_one_letter_code
_entity_poly.pdbx_strand_id
1 'polypeptide(L)'
;MKNRSIKKITAFCAATVITFSMASTCFAGEWKDTKGGKMFIDNGQAVTGMAEIDGDTYYFNSKGIMKTGWLKTKSGSKYYFGSDGIMKTGWLKVKSNKYYLKKDGTAVTGVKKINGSYYCFDKDGVMLTGWQKDKSGHSYYYCTNGKRAVSQTITINGKRVKFDSKGNGKVIKKPDKTNTETNSAKKEVYPTKITVIEDEIPMNLNTTAYVVFSFKPINTTYKDVKYSSSNTSIVSIDKNGKMTAHKAGTCYITITSTYNDSISVQVKVTVS
;
A
#
# COMPACT_ATOMS: atom_id res chain seq x y z
N MET A 1 3.01 4.63 -36.18
CA MET A 1 3.39 6.07 -36.13
C MET A 1 2.70 6.74 -34.95
N LYS A 2 3.44 7.08 -33.89
CA LYS A 2 3.11 8.19 -33.00
C LYS A 2 4.41 8.70 -32.39
N ASN A 3 4.95 9.68 -33.08
CA ASN A 3 6.13 10.46 -32.73
C ASN A 3 5.82 11.24 -31.45
N ARG A 4 6.62 11.13 -30.39
CA ARG A 4 6.53 12.01 -29.22
C ARG A 4 7.91 12.62 -28.96
N SER A 5 7.92 13.95 -29.06
CA SER A 5 9.09 14.82 -29.04
C SER A 5 10.03 14.59 -27.86
N ILE A 6 11.31 14.56 -28.22
CA ILE A 6 12.49 14.64 -27.35
C ILE A 6 12.40 15.92 -26.51
N LYS A 7 12.38 15.80 -25.18
CA LYS A 7 12.57 16.92 -24.26
C LYS A 7 14.02 16.92 -23.78
N LYS A 8 14.67 18.07 -23.96
CA LYS A 8 16.08 18.36 -23.63
C LYS A 8 16.31 18.19 -22.12
N ILE A 9 17.42 17.54 -21.77
CA ILE A 9 17.96 17.48 -20.41
C ILE A 9 18.70 18.81 -20.15
N THR A 10 18.18 19.65 -19.26
CA THR A 10 18.83 20.91 -18.88
C THR A 10 19.73 20.66 -17.68
N ALA A 11 21.04 20.53 -17.91
CA ALA A 11 22.05 20.63 -16.86
C ALA A 11 22.37 22.10 -16.60
N PHE A 12 22.20 22.56 -15.35
CA PHE A 12 22.46 23.94 -14.95
C PHE A 12 23.89 24.04 -14.38
N CYS A 13 24.86 24.50 -15.18
CA CYS A 13 26.16 24.97 -14.69
C CYS A 13 26.64 26.15 -15.55
N ALA A 14 26.96 27.26 -14.90
CA ALA A 14 27.41 28.50 -15.54
C ALA A 14 28.94 28.50 -15.72
N ALA A 15 29.42 28.74 -16.96
CA ALA A 15 30.62 29.50 -17.32
C ALA A 15 30.76 29.56 -18.85
N THR A 16 31.32 30.66 -19.36
CA THR A 16 31.26 31.17 -20.74
C THR A 16 32.31 30.62 -21.74
N VAL A 17 31.81 30.31 -22.96
CA VAL A 17 32.33 30.38 -24.36
C VAL A 17 33.81 30.12 -24.70
N ILE A 18 34.08 29.08 -25.51
CA ILE A 18 34.96 29.09 -26.70
C ILE A 18 34.29 28.26 -27.80
N THR A 19 34.22 28.80 -29.03
CA THR A 19 33.61 28.21 -30.21
C THR A 19 34.54 27.24 -30.93
N PHE A 20 34.09 26.01 -31.21
CA PHE A 20 34.62 25.16 -32.29
C PHE A 20 33.47 24.37 -32.93
N SER A 21 33.33 24.48 -34.25
CA SER A 21 32.36 23.69 -35.03
C SER A 21 32.92 22.28 -35.25
N MET A 22 32.49 21.34 -34.43
CA MET A 22 32.41 19.95 -34.84
C MET A 22 30.93 19.61 -34.91
N ALA A 23 30.52 18.98 -36.01
CA ALA A 23 29.24 18.28 -36.07
C ALA A 23 29.28 17.20 -34.99
N SER A 24 28.90 17.59 -33.76
CA SER A 24 28.80 16.68 -32.63
C SER A 24 27.64 15.77 -32.96
N THR A 25 27.96 14.54 -33.36
CA THR A 25 27.02 13.44 -33.21
C THR A 25 26.60 13.46 -31.74
N CYS A 26 25.38 13.89 -31.45
CA CYS A 26 24.82 13.76 -30.12
C CYS A 26 24.74 12.27 -29.83
N PHE A 27 25.74 11.72 -29.14
CA PHE A 27 25.58 10.41 -28.54
C PHE A 27 24.52 10.60 -27.47
N ALA A 28 23.29 10.13 -27.75
CA ALA A 28 22.28 9.99 -26.74
C ALA A 28 22.86 9.14 -25.61
N GLY A 29 22.65 9.56 -24.36
CA GLY A 29 23.22 8.85 -23.22
C GLY A 29 22.81 7.37 -23.21
N GLU A 30 23.73 6.51 -22.79
CA GLU A 30 23.59 5.06 -22.88
C GLU A 30 23.70 4.37 -21.52
N TRP A 31 22.92 3.31 -21.33
CA TRP A 31 23.04 2.44 -20.17
C TRP A 31 24.15 1.40 -20.39
N LYS A 32 25.01 1.23 -19.39
CA LYS A 32 26.13 0.29 -19.42
C LYS A 32 26.12 -0.62 -18.20
N ASP A 33 26.12 -1.93 -18.45
CA ASP A 33 26.31 -2.94 -17.40
C ASP A 33 27.79 -3.05 -17.03
N THR A 34 28.07 -3.13 -15.73
CA THR A 34 29.42 -3.33 -15.20
C THR A 34 29.41 -4.40 -14.12
N LYS A 35 30.60 -4.90 -13.74
CA LYS A 35 30.76 -5.83 -12.62
C LYS A 35 30.19 -5.28 -11.30
N GLY A 36 30.11 -3.96 -11.15
CA GLY A 36 29.60 -3.28 -9.94
C GLY A 36 28.12 -2.90 -9.98
N GLY A 37 27.45 -3.06 -11.13
CA GLY A 37 26.06 -2.62 -11.36
C GLY A 37 25.91 -1.80 -12.65
N LYS A 38 24.76 -1.15 -12.83
CA LYS A 38 24.46 -0.34 -14.01
C LYS A 38 24.99 1.09 -13.89
N MET A 39 25.47 1.65 -14.99
CA MET A 39 25.86 3.05 -15.14
C MET A 39 25.05 3.69 -16.28
N PHE A 40 24.89 5.00 -16.24
CA PHE A 40 24.45 5.78 -17.39
C PHE A 40 25.61 6.67 -17.84
N ILE A 41 25.99 6.57 -19.10
CA ILE A 41 27.07 7.36 -19.72
C ILE A 41 26.41 8.45 -20.56
N ASP A 42 26.70 9.71 -20.26
CA ASP A 42 26.23 10.85 -21.04
C ASP A 42 27.45 11.67 -21.49
N ASN A 43 27.54 11.96 -22.79
CA ASN A 43 28.69 12.63 -23.40
C ASN A 43 30.05 12.02 -23.02
N GLY A 44 30.12 10.69 -22.97
CA GLY A 44 31.33 9.94 -22.64
C GLY A 44 31.71 9.92 -21.15
N GLN A 45 30.88 10.50 -20.27
CA GLN A 45 31.13 10.55 -18.82
C GLN A 45 30.05 9.81 -18.04
N ALA A 46 30.45 9.17 -16.94
CA ALA A 46 29.51 8.52 -16.04
C ALA A 46 28.69 9.54 -15.25
N VAL A 47 27.36 9.43 -15.32
CA VAL A 47 26.46 10.24 -14.51
C VAL A 47 26.59 9.87 -13.03
N THR A 48 26.63 10.87 -12.16
CA THR A 48 26.68 10.73 -10.70
C THR A 48 25.59 11.57 -10.05
N GLY A 49 25.18 11.23 -8.82
CA GLY A 49 24.12 11.95 -8.10
C GLY A 49 22.71 11.62 -8.59
N MET A 50 21.74 12.48 -8.26
CA MET A 50 20.37 12.36 -8.78
C MET A 50 20.32 12.81 -10.23
N ALA A 51 19.68 12.01 -11.08
CA ALA A 51 19.50 12.34 -12.50
C ALA A 51 18.12 11.90 -13.00
N GLU A 52 17.54 12.69 -13.89
CA GLU A 52 16.33 12.32 -14.63
C GLU A 52 16.73 11.81 -16.01
N ILE A 53 16.33 10.58 -16.33
CA ILE A 53 16.63 9.90 -17.60
C ILE A 53 15.29 9.38 -18.12
N ASP A 54 14.91 9.84 -19.31
CA ASP A 54 13.64 9.50 -19.97
C ASP A 54 12.38 9.71 -19.11
N GLY A 55 12.42 10.70 -18.21
CA GLY A 55 11.33 11.06 -17.31
C GLY A 55 11.28 10.27 -16.00
N ASP A 56 12.21 9.35 -15.78
CA ASP A 56 12.38 8.62 -14.52
C ASP A 56 13.59 9.16 -13.73
N THR A 57 13.46 9.25 -12.41
CA THR A 57 14.55 9.71 -11.54
C THR A 57 15.37 8.54 -11.01
N TYR A 58 16.68 8.63 -11.16
CA TYR A 58 17.68 7.67 -10.69
C TYR A 58 18.65 8.34 -9.71
N TYR A 59 19.44 7.53 -9.01
CA TYR A 59 20.60 8.02 -8.26
C TYR A 59 21.82 7.16 -8.54
N PHE A 60 22.94 7.81 -8.82
CA PHE A 60 24.22 7.16 -9.08
C PHE A 60 25.22 7.56 -7.99
N ASN A 61 26.00 6.62 -7.50
CA ASN A 61 27.03 6.91 -6.50
C ASN A 61 28.22 7.68 -7.11
N SER A 62 29.25 7.99 -6.31
CA SER A 62 30.44 8.71 -6.78
C SER A 62 31.26 7.99 -7.85
N LYS A 63 31.04 6.68 -8.05
CA LYS A 63 31.65 5.88 -9.12
C LYS A 63 30.71 5.72 -10.33
N GLY A 64 29.57 6.40 -10.33
CA GLY A 64 28.54 6.33 -11.37
C GLY A 64 27.70 5.05 -11.36
N ILE A 65 27.78 4.22 -10.31
CA ILE A 65 26.96 3.03 -10.19
C ILE A 65 25.57 3.39 -9.66
N MET A 66 24.53 2.94 -10.38
CA MET A 66 23.13 3.15 -10.06
C MET A 66 22.74 2.51 -8.73
N LYS A 67 21.99 3.26 -7.93
CA LYS A 67 21.50 2.86 -6.62
C LYS A 67 20.14 2.17 -6.75
N THR A 68 20.02 1.07 -6.04
CA THR A 68 18.73 0.44 -5.72
C THR A 68 18.53 0.45 -4.19
N GLY A 69 17.28 0.32 -3.77
CA GLY A 69 16.88 0.34 -2.37
C GLY A 69 17.01 1.70 -1.71
N TRP A 70 17.26 1.69 -0.39
CA TRP A 70 17.30 2.90 0.42
C TRP A 70 18.57 3.75 0.17
N LEU A 71 18.35 5.05 0.00
CA LEU A 71 19.37 6.09 0.05
C LEU A 71 19.05 7.01 1.22
N LYS A 72 20.04 7.32 2.07
CA LYS A 72 19.96 8.36 3.09
C LYS A 72 20.99 9.43 2.77
N THR A 73 20.55 10.67 2.59
CA THR A 73 21.43 11.81 2.32
C THR A 73 22.14 12.25 3.59
N LYS A 74 23.19 13.07 3.45
CA LYS A 74 23.88 13.71 4.60
C LYS A 74 22.93 14.56 5.44
N SER A 75 21.94 15.20 4.82
CA SER A 75 20.88 15.96 5.51
C SER A 75 19.83 15.10 6.22
N GLY A 76 19.90 13.77 6.10
CA GLY A 76 19.00 12.83 6.75
C GLY A 76 17.77 12.42 5.92
N SER A 77 17.52 13.07 4.78
CA SER A 77 16.43 12.69 3.87
C SER A 77 16.62 11.28 3.35
N LYS A 78 15.54 10.49 3.34
CA LYS A 78 15.54 9.12 2.83
C LYS A 78 14.75 9.02 1.53
N TYR A 79 15.29 8.27 0.58
CA TYR A 79 14.66 7.94 -0.71
C TYR A 79 14.70 6.43 -0.90
N TYR A 80 13.81 5.92 -1.75
CA TYR A 80 13.82 4.51 -2.14
C TYR A 80 13.85 4.38 -3.65
N PHE A 81 14.85 3.68 -4.17
CA PHE A 81 14.96 3.34 -5.58
C PHE A 81 14.54 1.88 -5.75
N GLY A 82 13.71 1.59 -6.75
CA GLY A 82 13.29 0.22 -7.03
C GLY A 82 14.46 -0.68 -7.47
N SER A 83 14.17 -1.95 -7.72
CA SER A 83 15.14 -2.86 -8.34
C SER A 83 15.53 -2.43 -9.76
N ASP A 84 14.63 -1.69 -10.42
CA ASP A 84 14.81 -0.99 -11.69
C ASP A 84 15.68 0.28 -11.57
N GLY A 85 16.01 0.72 -10.35
CA GLY A 85 16.73 1.97 -10.10
C GLY A 85 15.84 3.21 -10.13
N ILE A 86 14.54 3.07 -10.41
CA ILE A 86 13.60 4.20 -10.50
C ILE A 86 13.17 4.61 -9.09
N MET A 87 13.27 5.91 -8.78
CA MET A 87 12.83 6.49 -7.52
C MET A 87 11.34 6.27 -7.31
N LYS A 88 10.95 5.69 -6.16
CA LYS A 88 9.54 5.49 -5.81
C LYS A 88 8.96 6.73 -5.13
N THR A 89 7.67 6.95 -5.32
CA THR A 89 6.86 7.96 -4.64
C THR A 89 5.55 7.33 -4.11
N GLY A 90 4.85 8.02 -3.22
CA GLY A 90 3.59 7.55 -2.66
C GLY A 90 3.75 6.42 -1.63
N TRP A 91 2.71 5.59 -1.49
CA TRP A 91 2.72 4.46 -0.56
C TRP A 91 3.72 3.38 -1.00
N LEU A 92 4.63 3.03 -0.11
CA LEU A 92 5.64 2.00 -0.34
C LEU A 92 5.57 0.96 0.77
N LYS A 93 5.59 -0.33 0.40
CA LYS A 93 5.73 -1.45 1.33
C LYS A 93 7.08 -2.13 1.09
N VAL A 94 7.91 -2.23 2.12
CA VAL A 94 9.19 -2.96 2.09
C VAL A 94 9.17 -3.95 3.26
N LYS A 95 9.16 -5.26 2.94
CA LYS A 95 8.93 -6.33 3.92
C LYS A 95 7.60 -6.11 4.69
N SER A 96 7.64 -6.09 6.02
CA SER A 96 6.50 -5.79 6.89
C SER A 96 6.18 -4.31 7.03
N ASN A 97 7.12 -3.43 6.66
CA ASN A 97 7.04 -2.01 6.95
C ASN A 97 6.36 -1.25 5.82
N LYS A 98 5.59 -0.21 6.19
CA LYS A 98 4.94 0.71 5.25
C LYS A 98 5.55 2.10 5.41
N TYR A 99 5.68 2.81 4.30
CA TYR A 99 6.26 4.14 4.21
C TYR A 99 5.38 4.99 3.29
N TYR A 100 5.50 6.31 3.41
CA TYR A 100 4.96 7.22 2.41
C TYR A 100 6.08 8.13 1.91
N LEU A 101 6.37 8.05 0.61
CA LEU A 101 7.32 8.89 -0.07
C LEU A 101 6.57 10.09 -0.68
N LYS A 102 7.04 11.31 -0.40
CA LYS A 102 6.50 12.54 -0.99
C LYS A 102 6.72 12.55 -2.50
N LYS A 103 6.09 13.51 -3.19
CA LYS A 103 6.26 13.70 -4.64
C LYS A 103 7.72 13.99 -5.02
N ASP A 104 8.47 14.62 -4.13
CA ASP A 104 9.91 14.85 -4.25
C ASP A 104 10.77 13.61 -3.93
N GLY A 105 10.14 12.44 -3.67
CA GLY A 105 10.81 11.18 -3.34
C GLY A 105 11.19 10.99 -1.88
N THR A 106 11.13 12.04 -1.05
CA THR A 106 11.58 11.92 0.35
C THR A 106 10.56 11.21 1.23
N ALA A 107 11.01 10.32 2.11
CA ALA A 107 10.18 9.62 3.07
C ALA A 107 9.61 10.56 4.13
N VAL A 108 8.32 10.41 4.43
CA VAL A 108 7.64 11.13 5.51
C VAL A 108 8.04 10.53 6.86
N THR A 109 8.32 11.41 7.81
CA THR A 109 8.47 11.10 9.24
C THR A 109 7.45 11.91 10.05
N GLY A 110 7.09 11.45 11.25
CA GLY A 110 6.12 12.13 12.11
C GLY A 110 4.69 12.03 11.61
N VAL A 111 3.82 12.95 12.08
CA VAL A 111 2.39 12.95 11.74
C VAL A 111 2.15 13.68 10.41
N LYS A 112 1.42 13.04 9.49
CA LYS A 112 1.08 13.62 8.18
C LYS A 112 -0.34 13.30 7.76
N LYS A 113 -1.04 14.28 7.17
CA LYS A 113 -2.33 14.09 6.51
C LYS A 113 -2.11 13.65 5.05
N ILE A 114 -2.65 12.49 4.68
CA ILE A 114 -2.56 11.87 3.35
C ILE A 114 -3.98 11.43 2.95
N ASN A 115 -4.48 11.92 1.81
CA ASN A 115 -5.83 11.62 1.29
C ASN A 115 -6.93 11.75 2.37
N GLY A 116 -6.93 12.87 3.09
CA GLY A 116 -7.93 13.18 4.11
C GLY A 116 -7.71 12.55 5.49
N SER A 117 -6.84 11.55 5.62
CA SER A 117 -6.57 10.85 6.89
C SER A 117 -5.19 11.19 7.46
N TYR A 118 -5.07 11.27 8.79
CA TYR A 118 -3.75 11.41 9.43
C TYR A 118 -3.08 10.05 9.61
N TYR A 119 -1.77 10.00 9.42
CA TYR A 119 -0.89 8.84 9.64
C TYR A 119 0.30 9.29 10.49
N CYS A 120 0.87 8.36 11.26
CA CYS A 120 2.08 8.60 12.04
C CYS A 120 3.21 7.74 11.48
N PHE A 121 4.40 8.31 11.37
CA PHE A 121 5.61 7.64 10.93
C PHE A 121 6.71 7.87 11.97
N ASP A 122 7.54 6.86 12.23
CA ASP A 122 8.69 7.00 13.13
C ASP A 122 9.82 7.84 12.51
N LYS A 123 10.94 7.98 13.23
CA LYS A 123 12.14 8.70 12.75
C LYS A 123 12.77 8.05 11.52
N ASP A 124 12.49 6.78 11.28
CA ASP A 124 13.00 6.03 10.16
C ASP A 124 12.06 6.01 8.95
N GLY A 125 10.86 6.58 9.11
CA GLY A 125 9.80 6.68 8.11
C GLY A 125 8.83 5.49 8.12
N VAL A 126 8.94 4.58 9.08
CA VAL A 126 8.04 3.43 9.21
C VAL A 126 6.70 3.90 9.77
N MET A 127 5.62 3.55 9.09
CA MET A 127 4.26 3.85 9.52
C MET A 127 3.93 3.13 10.83
N LEU A 128 3.51 3.90 11.82
CA LEU A 128 3.14 3.42 13.14
C LEU A 128 1.63 3.17 13.23
N THR A 129 1.27 2.23 14.10
CA THR A 129 -0.11 1.91 14.49
C THR A 129 -0.24 1.90 16.01
N GLY A 130 -1.46 1.78 16.53
CA GLY A 130 -1.74 1.81 17.97
C GLY A 130 -1.74 3.23 18.55
N TRP A 131 -1.62 3.32 19.88
CA TRP A 131 -1.53 4.58 20.59
C TRP A 131 -0.18 5.26 20.36
N GLN A 132 -0.22 6.52 19.93
CA GLN A 132 0.96 7.35 19.68
C GLN A 132 0.78 8.69 20.38
N LYS A 133 1.85 9.21 20.98
CA LYS A 133 1.87 10.53 21.60
C LYS A 133 2.45 11.56 20.64
N ASP A 134 1.83 12.74 20.58
CA ASP A 134 2.43 13.90 19.91
C ASP A 134 3.47 14.58 20.82
N LYS A 135 4.11 15.63 20.29
CA LYS A 135 5.13 16.39 21.02
C LYS A 135 4.57 17.15 22.23
N SER A 136 3.27 17.40 22.26
CA SER A 136 2.57 18.08 23.35
C SER A 136 2.02 17.11 24.40
N GLY A 137 2.24 15.80 24.23
CA GLY A 137 1.79 14.74 25.13
C GLY A 137 0.38 14.20 24.84
N HIS A 138 -0.33 14.71 23.85
CA HIS A 138 -1.65 14.19 23.48
C HIS A 138 -1.54 12.83 22.81
N SER A 139 -2.39 11.89 23.24
CA SER A 139 -2.41 10.53 22.71
C SER A 139 -3.47 10.37 21.63
N TYR A 140 -3.07 9.88 20.47
CA TYR A 140 -3.94 9.55 19.35
C TYR A 140 -3.82 8.07 19.00
N TYR A 141 -4.93 7.44 18.66
CA TYR A 141 -4.93 6.06 18.21
C TYR A 141 -4.85 5.98 16.68
N TYR A 142 -3.89 5.22 16.16
CA TYR A 142 -3.73 4.93 14.74
C TYR A 142 -4.17 3.48 14.48
N CYS A 143 -5.20 3.29 13.67
CA CYS A 143 -5.74 1.97 13.34
C CYS A 143 -4.71 1.09 12.63
N THR A 144 -4.98 -0.21 12.49
CA THR A 144 -4.08 -1.19 11.82
C THR A 144 -3.80 -0.84 10.35
N ASN A 145 -4.71 -0.11 9.70
CA ASN A 145 -4.51 0.45 8.37
C ASN A 145 -3.68 1.75 8.35
N GLY A 146 -3.21 2.22 9.52
CA GLY A 146 -2.39 3.41 9.71
C GLY A 146 -3.16 4.71 9.93
N LYS A 147 -4.48 4.73 9.73
CA LYS A 147 -5.28 5.97 9.84
C LYS A 147 -5.53 6.32 11.30
N ARG A 148 -5.38 7.60 11.65
CA ARG A 148 -5.78 8.14 12.95
C ARG A 148 -7.28 7.99 13.14
N ALA A 149 -7.69 7.40 14.26
CA ALA A 149 -9.09 7.26 14.63
C ALA A 149 -9.70 8.64 14.95
N VAL A 150 -10.71 9.00 14.18
CA VAL A 150 -11.52 10.22 14.35
C VAL A 150 -12.97 9.89 14.00
N SER A 151 -13.92 10.49 14.71
CA SER A 151 -15.38 10.34 14.50
C SER A 151 -15.83 8.89 14.34
N GLN A 152 -15.28 7.97 15.13
CA GLN A 152 -15.53 6.53 15.00
C GLN A 152 -15.37 5.80 16.34
N THR A 153 -15.87 4.57 16.44
CA THR A 153 -15.66 3.73 17.63
C THR A 153 -14.77 2.54 17.28
N ILE A 154 -13.68 2.34 18.03
CA ILE A 154 -12.74 1.23 17.84
C ILE A 154 -12.71 0.34 19.09
N THR A 155 -12.62 -0.98 18.90
CA THR A 155 -12.32 -1.92 20.00
C THR A 155 -10.81 -2.03 20.17
N ILE A 156 -10.31 -1.64 21.34
CA ILE A 156 -8.88 -1.66 21.69
C ILE A 156 -8.74 -2.51 22.97
N ASN A 157 -8.01 -3.62 22.89
CA ASN A 157 -7.82 -4.56 24.01
C ASN A 157 -9.15 -4.96 24.69
N GLY A 158 -10.17 -5.30 23.88
CA GLY A 158 -11.50 -5.70 24.36
C GLY A 158 -12.42 -4.56 24.83
N LYS A 159 -11.93 -3.31 24.90
CA LYS A 159 -12.73 -2.13 25.31
C LYS A 159 -13.15 -1.32 24.08
N ARG A 160 -14.40 -0.88 24.03
CA ARG A 160 -14.90 0.04 22.99
C ARG A 160 -14.49 1.47 23.33
N VAL A 161 -13.83 2.15 22.41
CA VAL A 161 -13.38 3.54 22.54
C VAL A 161 -14.00 4.37 21.44
N LYS A 162 -14.84 5.34 21.81
CA LYS A 162 -15.46 6.30 20.88
C LYS A 162 -14.54 7.51 20.73
N PHE A 163 -14.11 7.77 19.51
CA PHE A 163 -13.27 8.91 19.14
C PHE A 163 -14.13 10.05 18.59
N ASP A 164 -13.90 11.26 19.08
CA ASP A 164 -14.52 12.47 18.55
C ASP A 164 -13.86 12.92 17.22
N SER A 165 -14.34 14.02 16.63
CA SER A 165 -13.79 14.57 15.38
C SER A 165 -12.35 15.08 15.49
N LYS A 166 -11.86 15.33 16.71
CA LYS A 166 -10.49 15.74 16.99
C LYS A 166 -9.57 14.54 17.25
N GLY A 167 -10.14 13.35 17.46
CA GLY A 167 -9.42 12.11 17.74
C GLY A 167 -9.23 11.84 19.23
N ASN A 168 -9.98 12.50 20.11
CA ASN A 168 -9.98 12.19 21.54
C ASN A 168 -10.86 10.96 21.79
N GLY A 169 -10.29 9.93 22.42
CA GLY A 169 -10.98 8.67 22.70
C GLY A 169 -11.59 8.62 24.09
N LYS A 170 -12.87 8.26 24.20
CA LYS A 170 -13.55 7.94 25.47
C LYS A 170 -13.99 6.48 25.46
N VAL A 171 -13.62 5.73 26.50
CA VAL A 171 -14.11 4.35 26.68
C VAL A 171 -15.62 4.41 26.90
N ILE A 172 -16.36 3.58 26.17
CA ILE A 172 -17.82 3.46 26.30
C ILE A 172 -18.18 2.05 26.77
N LYS A 173 -19.22 1.95 27.61
CA LYS A 173 -19.83 0.67 27.97
C LYS A 173 -20.49 0.06 26.73
N LYS A 174 -20.64 -1.27 26.70
CA LYS A 174 -21.49 -1.90 25.69
C LYS A 174 -22.89 -1.27 25.80
N PRO A 175 -23.56 -0.96 24.68
CA PRO A 175 -24.90 -0.40 24.75
C PRO A 175 -25.82 -1.41 25.43
N ASP A 176 -26.55 -0.95 26.44
CA ASP A 176 -27.74 -1.64 26.92
C ASP A 176 -28.77 -1.70 25.79
N LYS A 177 -29.51 -2.80 25.70
CA LYS A 177 -30.50 -3.06 24.66
C LYS A 177 -31.73 -2.16 24.83
N THR A 178 -31.63 -0.84 24.62
CA THR A 178 -32.79 0.07 24.60
C THR A 178 -32.63 1.21 23.59
N ASN A 179 -33.61 1.33 22.70
CA ASN A 179 -33.72 2.24 21.55
C ASN A 179 -33.73 3.73 21.92
N THR A 180 -33.18 4.59 21.05
CA THR A 180 -33.87 5.73 20.40
C THR A 180 -32.95 6.52 19.45
N GLU A 181 -33.51 7.02 18.33
CA GLU A 181 -32.84 7.66 17.19
C GLU A 181 -32.74 9.20 17.32
N THR A 182 -31.78 9.85 16.63
CA THR A 182 -31.98 11.06 15.76
C THR A 182 -30.70 11.54 15.01
N ASN A 183 -30.89 11.75 13.70
CA ASN A 183 -30.23 12.60 12.69
C ASN A 183 -28.75 12.43 12.20
N SER A 184 -28.65 11.81 11.01
CA SER A 184 -27.91 12.23 9.80
C SER A 184 -26.38 12.33 9.81
N ALA A 185 -25.73 11.22 10.13
CA ALA A 185 -24.46 10.78 9.54
C ALA A 185 -24.71 9.43 8.87
N LYS A 186 -24.02 9.08 7.78
CA LYS A 186 -24.23 7.82 7.04
C LYS A 186 -24.22 6.65 8.03
N LYS A 187 -25.42 6.13 8.33
CA LYS A 187 -25.70 5.17 9.42
C LYS A 187 -24.79 3.97 9.19
N GLU A 188 -23.82 3.78 10.09
CA GLU A 188 -22.99 2.57 10.05
C GLU A 188 -23.89 1.39 10.38
N VAL A 189 -23.94 0.45 9.45
CA VAL A 189 -24.75 -0.75 9.60
C VAL A 189 -23.77 -1.90 9.74
N TYR A 190 -23.78 -2.56 10.89
CA TYR A 190 -22.82 -3.62 11.20
C TYR A 190 -23.31 -4.96 10.65
N PRO A 191 -22.41 -5.77 10.04
CA PRO A 191 -22.78 -7.11 9.66
C PRO A 191 -22.95 -7.94 10.93
N THR A 192 -23.92 -8.84 10.92
CA THR A 192 -24.18 -9.82 11.98
C THR A 192 -23.99 -11.25 11.49
N LYS A 193 -24.13 -11.47 10.17
CA LYS A 193 -23.98 -12.78 9.54
C LYS A 193 -23.50 -12.63 8.10
N ILE A 194 -22.75 -13.61 7.60
CA ILE A 194 -22.52 -13.81 6.17
C ILE A 194 -23.40 -14.99 5.73
N THR A 195 -24.07 -14.84 4.59
CA THR A 195 -24.89 -15.86 3.95
C THR A 195 -24.35 -16.16 2.55
N VAL A 196 -24.39 -17.41 2.15
CA VAL A 196 -24.00 -17.88 0.81
C VAL A 196 -25.25 -18.28 0.05
N ILE A 197 -25.19 -18.24 -1.29
CA ILE A 197 -26.32 -18.65 -2.14
C ILE A 197 -26.42 -20.18 -2.17
N GLU A 198 -25.27 -20.81 -2.35
CA GLU A 198 -25.13 -22.26 -2.39
C GLU A 198 -24.16 -22.67 -1.26
N ASP A 199 -24.56 -23.68 -0.50
CA ASP A 199 -23.76 -24.29 0.56
C ASP A 199 -22.78 -25.35 0.02
N GLU A 200 -22.97 -25.78 -1.24
CA GLU A 200 -22.06 -26.63 -2.00
C GLU A 200 -21.80 -26.09 -3.41
N ILE A 201 -20.52 -25.94 -3.79
CA ILE A 201 -20.09 -25.48 -5.12
C ILE A 201 -19.39 -26.63 -5.86
N PRO A 202 -19.97 -27.15 -6.95
CA PRO A 202 -19.27 -28.09 -7.83
C PRO A 202 -18.27 -27.35 -8.73
N MET A 203 -17.09 -27.93 -8.92
CA MET A 203 -16.05 -27.43 -9.83
C MET A 203 -15.48 -28.55 -10.68
N ASN A 204 -15.15 -28.25 -11.93
CA ASN A 204 -14.37 -29.16 -12.77
C ASN A 204 -12.87 -28.96 -12.53
N LEU A 205 -12.09 -30.02 -12.66
CA LEU A 205 -10.63 -29.95 -12.55
C LEU A 205 -10.01 -28.85 -13.46
N ASN A 206 -8.99 -28.14 -12.95
CA ASN A 206 -8.29 -27.05 -13.63
C ASN A 206 -9.15 -25.83 -14.00
N THR A 207 -10.36 -25.71 -13.45
CA THR A 207 -11.21 -24.53 -13.64
C THR A 207 -11.11 -23.53 -12.49
N THR A 208 -11.67 -22.34 -12.71
CA THR A 208 -11.74 -21.29 -11.70
C THR A 208 -13.17 -20.84 -11.48
N ALA A 209 -13.53 -20.57 -10.23
CA ALA A 209 -14.86 -20.10 -9.84
C ALA A 209 -14.76 -19.03 -8.75
N TYR A 210 -15.89 -18.40 -8.42
CA TYR A 210 -15.99 -17.45 -7.32
C TYR A 210 -17.07 -17.91 -6.35
N VAL A 211 -16.85 -17.69 -5.06
CA VAL A 211 -17.89 -17.88 -4.05
C VAL A 211 -18.76 -16.62 -3.95
N VAL A 212 -20.07 -16.77 -4.09
CA VAL A 212 -21.02 -15.66 -3.99
C VAL A 212 -21.62 -15.65 -2.58
N PHE A 213 -21.47 -14.50 -1.90
CA PHE A 213 -21.97 -14.31 -0.54
C PHE A 213 -22.59 -12.91 -0.37
N SER A 214 -23.34 -12.75 0.71
CA SER A 214 -23.94 -11.49 1.13
C SER A 214 -23.87 -11.33 2.65
N PHE A 215 -23.87 -10.09 3.12
CA PHE A 215 -23.99 -9.79 4.54
C PHE A 215 -25.46 -9.66 4.96
N LYS A 216 -25.74 -9.97 6.23
CA LYS A 216 -26.96 -9.54 6.92
C LYS A 216 -26.59 -8.55 8.02
N PRO A 217 -27.28 -7.40 8.11
CA PRO A 217 -28.14 -6.80 7.06
C PRO A 217 -27.33 -6.43 5.80
N ILE A 218 -28.00 -6.44 4.64
CA ILE A 218 -27.35 -6.29 3.31
C ILE A 218 -26.74 -4.91 3.08
N ASN A 219 -27.30 -3.87 3.71
CA ASN A 219 -26.83 -2.49 3.66
C ASN A 219 -25.68 -2.23 4.64
N THR A 220 -24.97 -3.27 5.11
CA THR A 220 -23.81 -3.10 5.95
C THR A 220 -22.78 -2.16 5.32
N THR A 221 -22.18 -1.31 6.15
CA THR A 221 -21.09 -0.42 5.76
C THR A 221 -19.72 -1.10 5.82
N TYR A 222 -19.64 -2.34 6.31
CA TYR A 222 -18.40 -3.14 6.43
C TYR A 222 -18.45 -4.35 5.50
N LYS A 223 -17.85 -4.23 4.31
CA LYS A 223 -17.97 -5.21 3.23
C LYS A 223 -16.73 -6.06 2.97
N ASP A 224 -15.65 -5.82 3.72
CA ASP A 224 -14.38 -6.51 3.51
C ASP A 224 -14.37 -7.90 4.18
N VAL A 225 -13.78 -8.88 3.51
CA VAL A 225 -13.64 -10.27 3.98
C VAL A 225 -12.22 -10.80 3.77
N LYS A 226 -11.90 -11.88 4.48
CA LYS A 226 -10.74 -12.74 4.24
C LYS A 226 -11.21 -14.16 3.91
N TYR A 227 -10.42 -14.88 3.12
CA TYR A 227 -10.71 -16.23 2.67
C TYR A 227 -9.66 -17.22 3.17
N SER A 228 -10.07 -18.45 3.41
CA SER A 228 -9.16 -19.58 3.59
C SER A 228 -9.73 -20.86 3.00
N SER A 229 -8.84 -21.74 2.53
CA SER A 229 -9.19 -23.11 2.13
C SER A 229 -8.69 -24.08 3.19
N SER A 230 -9.53 -25.06 3.53
CA SER A 230 -9.14 -26.18 4.40
C SER A 230 -8.16 -27.15 3.74
N ASN A 231 -8.12 -27.20 2.40
CA ASN A 231 -7.14 -27.98 1.65
C ASN A 231 -6.79 -27.29 0.32
N THR A 232 -5.68 -26.55 0.34
CA THR A 232 -5.18 -25.82 -0.83
C THR A 232 -4.70 -26.71 -1.97
N SER A 233 -4.44 -28.00 -1.71
CA SER A 233 -4.09 -28.97 -2.75
C SER A 233 -5.29 -29.43 -3.56
N ILE A 234 -6.51 -29.26 -3.05
CA ILE A 234 -7.77 -29.52 -3.76
C ILE A 234 -8.24 -28.24 -4.44
N VAL A 235 -8.47 -27.17 -3.65
CA VAL A 235 -8.83 -25.84 -4.15
C VAL A 235 -8.04 -24.76 -3.42
N SER A 236 -7.35 -23.90 -4.17
CA SER A 236 -6.75 -22.67 -3.65
C SER A 236 -7.68 -21.49 -3.85
N ILE A 237 -7.71 -20.53 -2.92
CA ILE A 237 -8.47 -19.28 -3.04
C ILE A 237 -7.56 -18.07 -2.82
N ASP A 238 -7.69 -17.05 -3.66
CA ASP A 238 -6.91 -15.82 -3.55
C ASP A 238 -7.61 -14.74 -2.67
N LYS A 239 -6.92 -13.61 -2.46
CA LYS A 239 -7.45 -12.48 -1.66
C LYS A 239 -8.71 -11.82 -2.25
N ASN A 240 -8.97 -12.03 -3.54
CA ASN A 240 -10.13 -11.47 -4.24
C ASN A 240 -11.30 -12.46 -4.28
N GLY A 241 -11.14 -13.67 -3.71
CA GLY A 241 -12.16 -14.71 -3.69
C GLY A 241 -12.17 -15.62 -4.92
N LYS A 242 -11.14 -15.56 -5.78
CA LYS A 242 -11.02 -16.45 -6.93
C LYS A 242 -10.52 -17.81 -6.49
N MET A 243 -11.33 -18.85 -6.71
CA MET A 243 -11.00 -20.25 -6.45
C MET A 243 -10.39 -20.89 -7.69
N THR A 244 -9.41 -21.78 -7.50
CA THR A 244 -8.78 -22.59 -8.56
C THR A 244 -8.73 -24.05 -8.11
N ALA A 245 -9.30 -24.95 -8.91
CA ALA A 245 -9.34 -26.38 -8.64
C ALA A 245 -8.09 -27.08 -9.19
N HIS A 246 -7.41 -27.84 -8.32
CA HIS A 246 -6.12 -28.50 -8.63
C HIS A 246 -6.21 -30.02 -8.60
N LYS A 247 -7.09 -30.58 -7.77
CA LYS A 247 -7.22 -32.03 -7.57
C LYS A 247 -8.66 -32.40 -7.27
N ALA A 248 -9.12 -33.55 -7.78
CA ALA A 248 -10.41 -34.11 -7.44
C ALA A 248 -10.52 -34.38 -5.93
N GLY A 249 -11.69 -34.11 -5.36
CA GLY A 249 -11.97 -34.26 -3.94
C GLY A 249 -12.82 -33.14 -3.36
N THR A 250 -13.05 -33.19 -2.05
CA THR A 250 -13.88 -32.22 -1.33
C THR A 250 -13.03 -31.40 -0.37
N CYS A 251 -13.28 -30.09 -0.33
CA CYS A 251 -12.72 -29.20 0.68
C CYS A 251 -13.76 -28.14 1.09
N TYR A 252 -13.43 -27.38 2.13
CA TYR A 252 -14.22 -26.25 2.61
C TYR A 252 -13.49 -24.94 2.42
N ILE A 253 -14.22 -23.93 1.94
CA ILE A 253 -13.78 -22.54 1.86
C ILE A 253 -14.46 -21.76 2.99
N THR A 254 -13.66 -21.08 3.80
CA THR A 254 -14.14 -20.20 4.87
C THR A 254 -14.06 -18.74 4.44
N ILE A 255 -15.18 -18.02 4.52
CA ILE A 255 -15.25 -16.57 4.33
C ILE A 255 -15.44 -15.94 5.69
N THR A 256 -14.58 -15.01 6.06
CA THR A 256 -14.62 -14.36 7.38
C THR A 256 -14.64 -12.85 7.22
N SER A 257 -15.55 -12.17 7.92
CA SER A 257 -15.58 -10.71 7.95
C SER A 257 -14.29 -10.17 8.58
N THR A 258 -13.68 -9.15 7.97
CA THR A 258 -12.54 -8.46 8.60
C THR A 258 -12.96 -7.56 9.77
N TYR A 259 -14.27 -7.30 9.92
CA TYR A 259 -14.85 -6.56 11.03
C TYR A 259 -14.92 -7.40 12.32
N ASN A 260 -15.37 -8.66 12.21
CA ASN A 260 -15.48 -9.59 13.33
C ASN A 260 -15.30 -11.02 12.84
N ASP A 261 -14.26 -11.70 13.32
CA ASP A 261 -13.91 -13.06 12.93
C ASP A 261 -14.98 -14.11 13.34
N SER A 262 -15.82 -13.79 14.33
CA SER A 262 -16.98 -14.65 14.68
C SER A 262 -18.07 -14.63 13.59
N ILE A 263 -18.03 -13.65 12.68
CA ILE A 263 -18.91 -13.58 11.51
C ILE A 263 -18.17 -14.26 10.36
N SER A 264 -18.38 -15.57 10.26
CA SER A 264 -17.83 -16.39 9.19
C SER A 264 -18.89 -17.36 8.65
N VAL A 265 -18.63 -17.87 7.46
CA VAL A 265 -19.42 -18.94 6.83
C VAL A 265 -18.47 -19.89 6.12
N GLN A 266 -18.82 -21.17 6.11
CA GLN A 266 -18.10 -22.19 5.37
C GLN A 266 -18.96 -22.69 4.22
N VAL A 267 -18.32 -22.95 3.09
CA VAL A 267 -18.94 -23.50 1.88
C VAL A 267 -18.18 -24.76 1.49
N LYS A 268 -18.92 -25.83 1.20
CA LYS A 268 -18.34 -27.06 0.67
C LYS A 268 -18.01 -26.87 -0.81
N VAL A 269 -16.86 -27.32 -1.25
CA VAL A 269 -16.46 -27.30 -2.66
C VAL A 269 -16.06 -28.71 -3.07
N THR A 270 -16.69 -29.22 -4.11
CA THR A 270 -16.47 -30.57 -4.63
C THR A 270 -15.88 -30.46 -6.04
N VAL A 271 -14.67 -30.99 -6.22
CA VAL A 271 -13.98 -31.03 -7.51
C VAL A 271 -14.12 -32.42 -8.12
N SER A 272 -14.70 -32.48 -9.32
CA SER A 272 -14.82 -33.69 -10.15
C SER A 272 -14.05 -33.58 -11.46
#